data_AF-A0AAC9JL78-F1
#
_entry.id   AF-A0AAC9JL78-F1
#
_cell.length_a   1.000
_cell.length_b   1.000
_cell.length_c   1.000
_cell.angle_alpha   90.00
_cell.angle_beta   90.00
_cell.angle_gamma   90.00
#
_symmetry.space_group_name_H-M   'P 1'
#
loop_
_entity.id
_entity.type
_entity.pdbx_description
1 polymer ?
#
loop_
_entity_poly.entity_id
_entity_poly.type
_entity_poly.pdbx_seq_one_letter_code
_entity_poly.pdbx_strand_id
1 'polypeptide(L)' 'MSLTRAMGFSCPYCMAPNDVEIDEMNDVGQIQVLDCQVCCQPIELRVFQHGDELSIEAEREND' A
#
# COMPACT_ATOMS: atom_id res chain seq x y z
N MET A 1 3.80 3.37 21.41
CA MET A 1 4.55 2.50 20.49
C MET A 1 3.69 2.44 19.24
N SER A 2 4.10 3.10 18.15
CA SER A 2 3.36 2.95 16.89
C SER A 2 3.52 1.50 16.45
N LEU A 3 2.41 0.79 16.22
CA LEU A 3 2.38 -0.59 15.72
C LEU A 3 2.42 -0.61 14.18
N THR A 4 2.68 0.54 13.55
CA THR A 4 2.70 0.70 12.10
C THR A 4 4.12 0.55 11.54
N ARG A 5 4.22 -0.08 10.37
CA ARG A 5 5.47 -0.26 9.61
C ARG A 5 5.43 0.55 8.33
N ALA A 6 6.43 1.40 8.13
CA ALA A 6 6.57 2.14 6.88
C ALA A 6 7.05 1.21 5.75
N MET A 7 6.33 1.21 4.62
CA MET A 7 6.66 0.46 3.42
C MET A 7 6.55 1.36 2.19
N GLY A 8 7.45 1.15 1.22
CA GLY A 8 7.48 1.90 -0.03
C GLY A 8 6.98 1.07 -1.22
N PHE A 9 6.21 1.69 -2.11
CA PHE A 9 5.75 1.09 -3.37
C PHE A 9 5.84 2.10 -4.53
N SER A 10 5.75 1.60 -5.76
CA SER A 10 5.71 2.44 -6.96
C SER A 10 4.28 2.61 -7.43
N CYS A 11 3.88 3.85 -7.72
CA CYS A 11 2.54 4.13 -8.24
C CYS A 11 2.34 3.49 -9.62
N PRO A 12 1.26 2.70 -9.84
CA PRO A 12 1.01 2.02 -11.11
C PRO A 12 0.61 2.98 -12.25
N TYR A 13 0.36 4.25 -11.95
CA TYR A 13 0.02 5.28 -12.94
C TYR A 13 1.25 6.06 -13.44
N CYS A 14 2.01 6.65 -12.51
CA CYS A 14 3.11 7.58 -12.83
C CYS A 14 4.50 7.02 -12.50
N MET A 15 4.59 5.81 -11.95
CA MET A 15 5.82 5.15 -11.51
C MET A 15 6.61 5.92 -10.43
N ALA A 16 6.01 6.93 -9.80
CA ALA A 16 6.64 7.64 -8.70
C ALA A 16 6.70 6.76 -7.44
N PRO A 17 7.75 6.88 -6.62
CA PRO A 17 7.81 6.23 -5.31
C PRO A 17 6.77 6.86 -4.37
N ASN A 18 6.10 6.01 -3.59
CA ASN A 18 5.13 6.38 -2.56
C ASN A 18 5.44 5.59 -1.30
N ASP A 19 5.14 6.17 -0.14
CA ASP A 19 5.29 5.53 1.16
C ASP A 19 3.92 5.38 1.84
N VAL A 20 3.74 4.27 2.56
CA VAL A 20 2.53 3.97 3.33
C VAL A 20 2.90 3.38 4.69
N GLU A 21 2.13 3.74 5.72
CA GLU A 21 2.21 3.10 7.02
C GLU A 21 1.22 1.93 7.08
N ILE A 22 1.73 0.72 7.32
CA ILE A 22 0.94 -0.51 7.41
C ILE A 22 0.77 -0.91 8.86
N ASP A 23 -0.46 -1.05 9.31
CA ASP A 23 -0.80 -1.72 10.58
C ASP A 23 -1.00 -3.22 10.33
N GLU A 24 -0.06 -4.05 10.78
CA GLU A 24 -0.11 -5.50 10.61
C GLU A 24 -1.39 -6.15 11.16
N MET A 25 -2.01 -5.55 12.19
CA MET A 25 -3.21 -6.10 12.82
C MET A 25 -4.50 -5.71 12.11
N ASN A 26 -4.51 -4.56 11.43
CA ASN A 26 -5.73 -3.97 10.87
C ASN A 26 -5.75 -3.96 9.33
N ASP A 27 -4.58 -3.91 8.68
CA ASP A 27 -4.49 -3.72 7.23
C ASP A 27 -4.29 -5.01 6.46
N VAL A 28 -3.74 -6.05 7.10
CA VAL A 28 -3.50 -7.36 6.45
C VAL A 28 -4.84 -7.96 6.03
N GLY A 29 -4.96 -8.26 4.73
CA GLY A 29 -6.19 -8.81 4.13
C GLY A 29 -7.29 -7.78 3.83
N GLN A 30 -7.05 -6.48 4.08
CA GLN A 30 -7.93 -5.39 3.65
C GLN A 30 -7.46 -4.77 2.34
N ILE A 31 -8.40 -4.20 1.59
CA ILE A 31 -8.11 -3.34 0.44
C ILE A 31 -8.17 -1.90 0.92
N GLN A 32 -7.10 -1.16 0.72
CA GLN A 32 -7.04 0.26 1.02
C GLN A 32 -6.99 1.05 -0.28
N VAL A 33 -7.81 2.10 -0.39
CA VAL A 33 -7.72 3.04 -1.52
C VAL A 33 -6.97 4.27 -1.03
N LEU A 34 -5.84 4.54 -1.67
CA LEU A 34 -4.97 5.65 -1.32
C LEU A 34 -4.57 6.45 -2.56
N ASP A 35 -4.49 7.77 -2.42
CA ASP A 35 -4.09 8.62 -3.52
C ASP A 35 -2.56 8.66 -3.66
N CYS A 36 -2.08 8.61 -4.90
CA CYS A 36 -0.66 8.84 -5.16
C CYS A 36 -0.23 10.24 -4.68
N GLN A 37 0.87 10.31 -3.94
CA GLN A 37 1.47 11.54 -3.42
C GLN A 37 1.99 12.50 -4.51
N VAL A 38 2.07 12.03 -5.77
CA VAL A 38 2.62 12.77 -6.91
C VAL A 38 1.56 13.08 -7.98
N CYS A 39 0.81 12.07 -8.44
CA CYS A 39 -0.16 12.25 -9.52
C CYS A 39 -1.63 12.30 -9.06
N CYS A 40 -1.90 12.18 -7.76
CA CYS A 40 -3.25 12.22 -7.18
C CYS A 40 -4.24 11.25 -7.86
N GLN A 41 -3.75 10.10 -8.32
CA GLN A 41 -4.60 9.02 -8.83
C GLN A 41 -4.89 8.02 -7.71
N PRO A 42 -6.11 7.46 -7.63
CA PRO A 42 -6.46 6.47 -6.63
C PRO A 42 -5.78 5.13 -6.93
N ILE A 43 -5.16 4.54 -5.91
CA ILE A 43 -4.43 3.27 -5.98
C ILE A 43 -5.10 2.29 -5.00
N GLU A 44 -5.42 1.10 -5.47
CA GLU A 44 -5.80 -0.01 -4.59
C GLU A 44 -4.54 -0.67 -4.04
N LEU A 45 -4.38 -0.66 -2.73
CA LEU A 45 -3.29 -1.32 -2.03
C LEU A 45 -3.81 -2.53 -1.26
N ARG A 46 -3.17 -3.67 -1.46
CA ARG A 46 -3.41 -4.90 -0.71
C ARG A 46 -2.16 -5.27 0.08
N VAL A 47 -2.35 -5.58 1.35
CA VAL A 47 -1.28 -6.03 2.24
C VAL A 47 -1.44 -7.52 2.47
N PHE A 48 -0.39 -8.27 2.19
CA PHE A 48 -0.31 -9.70 2.46
C PHE A 48 0.76 -9.98 3.51
N GLN A 49 0.48 -10.96 4.36
CA GLN A 49 1.42 -11.45 5.35
C GLN A 49 1.77 -12.89 5.02
N HIS A 50 3.07 -13.15 4.83
CA HIS A 50 3.64 -14.47 4.58
C HIS A 50 4.56 -14.84 5.73
N GLY A 51 3.99 -15.43 6.79
CA GLY A 51 4.74 -15.68 8.03
C GLY A 51 5.08 -14.35 8.72
N ASP A 52 6.37 -14.07 8.87
CA ASP A 52 6.88 -12.83 9.47
C ASP A 52 7.19 -11.73 8.43
N GLU A 53 6.99 -12.01 7.13
CA GLU A 53 7.22 -11.04 6.05
C GLU A 53 5.89 -10.41 5.59
N LEU A 54 5.92 -9.09 5.37
CA LEU A 54 4.83 -8.35 4.74
C LEU A 54 5.17 -8.04 3.29
N SER A 55 4.20 -8.20 2.41
CA SER A 55 4.24 -7.74 1.02
C SER A 55 3.07 -6.80 0.75
N ILE A 56 3.29 -5.84 -0.15
CA ILE A 56 2.26 -4.92 -0.62
C ILE A 56 2.13 -5.04 -2.13
N GLU A 57 0.89 -5.07 -2.61
CA GLU A 57 0.55 -5.01 -4.02
C GLU A 57 -0.23 -3.73 -4.27
N ALA A 58 0.19 -2.98 -5.29
CA ALA A 58 -0.41 -1.71 -5.69
C ALA A 58 -1.01 -1.87 -7.08
N GLU A 59 -2.33 -1.75 -7.17
CA GLU A 59 -3.11 -1.93 -8.40
C GLU A 59 -3.90 -0.64 -8.72
N ARG A 60 -4.36 -0.55 -9.96
CA ARG A 60 -5.23 0.53 -10.41
C ARG A 60 -6.66 0.16 -10.07
N GLU A 61 -7.43 1.05 -9.46
CA GLU A 61 -8.86 0.81 -9.13
C GLU A 61 -9.74 0.43 -10.35
N ASN A 62 -9.28 0.76 -11.55
CA ASN A 62 -10.04 0.60 -12.79
C ASN A 62 -9.58 -0.58 -13.67
N ASP A 63 -8.80 -1.53 -13.14
CA ASP A 63 -8.32 -2.75 -13.83
C ASP A 63 -9.01 -4.00 -13.26
#